data_AF-A0A852DHU1-F1
#
_entry.id   AF-A0A852DHU1-F1
#
_cell.length_a   1.000
_cell.length_b   1.000
_cell.length_c   1.000
_cell.angle_alpha   90.00
_cell.angle_beta   90.00
_cell.angle_gamma   90.00
#
_symmetry.space_group_name_H-M   'P 1'
#
loop_
_entity.id
_entity.type
_entity.pdbx_description
1 polymer ?
#
loop_
_entity_poly.entity_id
_entity_poly.type
_entity_poly.pdbx_seq_one_letter_code
_entity_poly.pdbx_strand_id
1 'polypeptide(L)'
;MRLLRALLRGAAPGNIPQQVDFYSRFSPSPLSMKQFLDFGSENACEKTSFMFLRQELPVRLANIMKEISLLPDNLLRTPSVQLVQSWYVQSLQEILDFKDKSSEDSGAIQSFTDTVIKIRNRHNDVIPTMAQGVIEYKESFGIDPVTSQNVQYFLDRFYMSRISIRMLLNQHSLLFGGKINPAHPKHIGSIDPNCNVVEVIKDGYENAKRLCDLYYMSSPELILEELNSKSPGQPMQVVYVPSHLYHMVFELFKNAMRATMEHNADRGVYPAIHVHITLGNEDLTVKMSDRGGGVPMRKIDRLFNYMYSTAPRPRVETSRATPLAGFGYGLPISRLYAQYFQGDLKLYSLEGYGTDAVIYIKALSTESIERLPVYNKAAWKHYKAIHEADDWCVPSSEPKDMTTFRSM
;
A
#
# COMPACT_ATOMS: atom_id res chain seq x y z
N MET A 1 9.53 -0.06 30.29
CA MET A 1 8.26 0.58 30.72
C MET A 1 8.43 1.84 31.58
N ARG A 2 9.21 1.84 32.68
CA ARG A 2 9.40 3.05 33.53
C ARG A 2 10.29 4.15 32.90
N LEU A 3 11.32 3.78 32.14
CA LEU A 3 12.19 4.73 31.43
C LEU A 3 11.50 5.45 30.26
N LEU A 4 10.53 4.81 29.59
CA LEU A 4 9.73 5.43 28.52
C LEU A 4 8.81 6.53 29.08
N ARG A 5 8.23 6.32 30.27
CA ARG A 5 7.36 7.30 30.95
C ARG A 5 8.11 8.57 31.40
N ALA A 6 9.40 8.48 31.70
CA ALA A 6 10.20 9.63 32.10
C ALA A 6 10.53 10.55 30.92
N LEU A 7 10.76 9.98 29.72
CA LEU A 7 11.05 10.75 28.50
C LEU A 7 9.81 11.46 27.93
N LEU A 8 8.61 10.97 28.22
CA LEU A 8 7.34 11.53 27.71
C LEU A 8 6.86 12.79 28.44
N ARG A 9 7.44 13.14 29.60
CA ARG A 9 7.01 14.27 30.45
C ARG A 9 7.49 15.67 30.00
N GLY A 10 8.31 15.77 28.95
CA GLY A 10 8.99 17.02 28.56
C GLY A 10 8.27 17.91 27.53
N ALA A 11 7.08 17.56 27.07
CA ALA A 11 6.38 18.29 26.00
C ALA A 11 5.05 18.86 26.50
N ALA A 12 5.07 20.14 26.90
CA ALA A 12 3.90 21.01 27.01
C ALA A 12 3.19 21.12 25.64
N PRO A 13 1.93 21.61 25.55
CA PRO A 13 1.24 21.84 24.28
C PRO A 13 1.89 23.02 23.54
N GLY A 14 3.08 22.79 23.01
CA GLY A 14 3.94 23.75 22.34
C GLY A 14 4.34 23.22 20.96
N ASN A 15 4.23 24.12 19.98
CA ASN A 15 4.77 24.08 18.61
C ASN A 15 4.81 22.68 17.95
N ILE A 16 3.84 22.38 17.07
CA ILE A 16 3.74 21.11 16.31
C ILE A 16 5.09 20.62 15.74
N PRO A 17 5.90 21.46 15.07
CA PRO A 17 7.26 21.12 14.66
C PRO A 17 8.10 20.41 15.74
N GLN A 18 8.09 20.90 16.99
CA GLN A 18 8.82 20.30 18.10
C GLN A 18 8.26 18.92 18.49
N GLN A 19 6.94 18.75 18.43
CA GLN A 19 6.30 17.45 18.66
C GLN A 19 6.68 16.45 17.58
N VAL A 20 6.70 16.88 16.31
CA VAL A 20 7.16 16.04 15.19
C VAL A 20 8.63 15.64 15.39
N ASP A 21 9.50 16.58 15.79
CA ASP A 21 10.90 16.28 16.14
C ASP A 21 11.05 15.32 17.32
N PHE A 22 10.19 15.42 18.33
CA PHE A 22 10.21 14.55 19.48
C PHE A 22 9.75 13.13 19.11
N TYR A 23 8.59 12.99 18.47
CA TYR A 23 8.00 11.67 18.18
C TYR A 23 8.69 10.92 17.04
N SER A 24 9.28 11.62 16.07
CA SER A 24 10.03 11.00 14.96
C SER A 24 11.33 10.31 15.38
N ARG A 25 11.79 10.52 16.61
CA ARG A 25 12.96 9.81 17.17
C ARG A 25 12.62 8.42 17.68
N PHE A 26 11.35 8.11 17.92
CA PHE A 26 10.93 6.79 18.34
C PHE A 26 10.71 5.89 17.13
N SER A 27 11.06 4.63 17.28
CA SER A 27 10.76 3.60 16.29
C SER A 27 9.30 3.16 16.42
N PRO A 28 8.55 3.08 15.32
CA PRO A 28 7.23 2.45 15.31
C PRO A 28 7.27 1.02 15.86
N SER A 29 6.20 0.62 16.54
CA SER A 29 6.05 -0.72 17.11
C SER A 29 5.28 -1.61 16.12
N PRO A 30 5.94 -2.56 15.42
CA PRO A 30 5.25 -3.47 14.53
C PRO A 30 4.47 -4.53 15.30
N LEU A 31 3.25 -4.83 14.85
CA LEU A 31 2.38 -5.87 15.38
C LEU A 31 2.25 -7.02 14.37
N SER A 32 2.15 -8.25 14.86
CA SER A 32 1.78 -9.40 14.03
C SER A 32 0.26 -9.52 13.90
N MET A 33 -0.19 -10.21 12.83
CA MET A 33 -1.60 -10.60 12.72
C MET A 33 -2.06 -11.42 13.92
N LYS A 34 -1.19 -12.29 14.46
CA LYS A 34 -1.48 -13.02 15.70
C LYS A 34 -1.76 -12.06 16.86
N GLN A 35 -0.93 -11.03 17.06
CA GLN A 35 -1.15 -10.05 18.14
C GLN A 35 -2.46 -9.28 17.97
N PHE A 36 -2.82 -8.88 16.74
CA PHE A 36 -4.13 -8.27 16.49
C PHE A 36 -5.29 -9.23 16.80
N LEU A 37 -5.16 -10.50 16.38
CA LEU A 37 -6.18 -11.52 16.60
C LEU A 37 -6.37 -11.81 18.09
N ASP A 38 -5.28 -12.17 18.79
CA ASP A 38 -5.27 -12.47 20.23
C ASP A 38 -5.83 -11.29 21.05
N PHE A 39 -5.49 -10.05 20.65
CA PHE A 39 -6.05 -8.85 21.28
C PHE A 39 -7.56 -8.75 21.10
N GLY A 40 -8.07 -8.92 19.88
CA GLY A 40 -9.48 -8.72 19.59
C GLY A 40 -10.39 -9.91 19.93
N SER A 41 -9.86 -11.14 20.06
CA SER A 41 -10.62 -12.33 20.46
C SER A 41 -10.71 -12.50 21.98
N GLU A 42 -9.58 -12.39 22.67
CA GLU A 42 -9.47 -12.79 24.09
C GLU A 42 -9.45 -11.58 25.03
N ASN A 43 -8.88 -10.46 24.58
CA ASN A 43 -8.51 -9.34 25.43
C ASN A 43 -9.03 -7.99 24.90
N ALA A 44 -10.20 -7.98 24.25
CA ALA A 44 -10.78 -6.80 23.59
C ALA A 44 -11.09 -5.69 24.60
N CYS A 45 -10.05 -4.99 25.03
CA CYS A 45 -10.05 -4.01 26.11
C CYS A 45 -9.77 -2.64 25.52
N GLU A 46 -10.81 -1.82 25.47
CA GLU A 46 -10.75 -0.47 24.90
C GLU A 46 -9.68 0.38 25.59
N LYS A 47 -9.54 0.27 26.93
CA LYS A 47 -8.48 0.94 27.71
C LYS A 47 -7.08 0.61 27.21
N THR A 48 -6.81 -0.66 26.94
CA THR A 48 -5.51 -1.12 26.44
C THR A 48 -5.25 -0.59 25.04
N SER A 49 -6.25 -0.64 24.16
CA SER A 49 -6.17 -0.07 22.81
C SER A 49 -5.91 1.44 22.84
N PHE A 50 -6.66 2.18 23.66
CA PHE A 50 -6.47 3.61 23.90
C PHE A 50 -5.04 3.94 24.36
N MET A 51 -4.55 3.21 25.37
CA MET A 51 -3.20 3.43 25.94
C MET A 51 -2.09 3.18 24.92
N PHE A 52 -2.26 2.17 24.06
CA PHE A 52 -1.32 1.88 22.98
C PHE A 52 -1.39 2.94 21.88
N LEU A 53 -2.58 3.19 21.32
CA LEU A 53 -2.75 4.04 20.13
C LEU A 53 -2.43 5.51 20.38
N ARG A 54 -2.73 6.04 21.57
CA ARG A 54 -2.36 7.43 21.91
C ARG A 54 -0.85 7.66 21.96
N GLN A 55 -0.04 6.59 22.04
CA GLN A 55 1.42 6.64 21.98
C GLN A 55 1.94 6.27 20.59
N GLU A 56 1.38 5.23 19.97
CA GLU A 56 1.87 4.70 18.68
C GLU A 56 1.47 5.60 17.49
N LEU A 57 0.26 6.16 17.46
CA LEU A 57 -0.18 7.01 16.35
C LEU A 57 0.69 8.27 16.18
N PRO A 58 1.03 9.03 17.24
CA PRO A 58 1.98 10.15 17.12
C PRO A 58 3.34 9.73 16.58
N VAL A 59 3.85 8.55 16.96
CA VAL A 59 5.13 8.03 16.46
C VAL A 59 5.07 7.77 14.96
N ARG A 60 4.06 7.02 14.48
CA ARG A 60 3.90 6.70 13.05
C ARG A 60 3.66 7.96 12.20
N LEU A 61 2.81 8.88 12.69
CA LEU A 61 2.55 10.16 12.04
C LEU A 61 3.82 11.01 11.96
N ALA A 62 4.54 11.20 13.07
CA ALA A 62 5.72 12.06 13.11
C ALA A 62 6.89 11.51 12.26
N ASN A 63 7.10 10.19 12.25
CA ASN A 63 8.12 9.56 11.41
C ASN A 63 7.90 9.92 9.94
N ILE A 64 6.67 9.73 9.42
CA ILE A 64 6.41 10.02 8.02
C ILE A 64 6.33 11.53 7.74
N MET A 65 5.82 12.34 8.67
CA MET A 65 5.84 13.81 8.53
C MET A 65 7.27 14.37 8.40
N LYS A 66 8.26 13.77 9.07
CA LYS A 66 9.66 14.14 8.87
C LYS A 66 10.14 13.82 7.46
N GLU A 67 9.78 12.67 6.92
CA GLU A 67 10.16 12.33 5.55
C GLU A 67 9.46 13.22 4.51
N ILE A 68 8.19 13.60 4.73
CA ILE A 68 7.52 14.58 3.86
C ILE A 68 8.35 15.88 3.83
N SER A 69 8.83 16.37 4.98
CA SER A 69 9.63 17.60 5.05
C SER A 69 10.99 17.55 4.35
N LEU A 70 11.42 16.37 3.87
CA LEU A 70 12.66 16.17 3.12
C LEU A 70 12.44 16.10 1.61
N LEU A 71 11.20 16.17 1.14
CA LEU A 71 10.88 16.26 -0.28
C LEU A 71 11.42 17.57 -0.89
N PRO A 72 11.62 17.60 -2.22
CA PRO A 72 12.01 18.83 -2.92
C PRO A 72 11.05 19.99 -2.63
N ASP A 73 11.59 21.20 -2.41
CA ASP A 73 10.79 22.39 -2.06
C ASP A 73 9.67 22.66 -3.07
N ASN A 74 9.93 22.45 -4.36
CA ASN A 74 8.95 22.64 -5.42
C ASN A 74 7.79 21.64 -5.33
N LEU A 75 8.05 20.40 -4.88
CA LEU A 75 7.00 19.41 -4.60
C LEU A 75 6.25 19.75 -3.30
N LEU A 76 6.96 20.21 -2.27
CA LEU A 76 6.35 20.66 -1.01
C LEU A 76 5.40 21.86 -1.18
N ARG A 77 5.64 22.70 -2.19
CA ARG A 77 4.82 23.87 -2.51
C ARG A 77 3.58 23.56 -3.34
N THR A 78 3.41 22.32 -3.81
CA THR A 78 2.21 21.98 -4.58
C THR A 78 0.98 21.98 -3.66
N PRO A 79 -0.16 22.56 -4.08
CA PRO A 79 -1.35 22.68 -3.22
C PRO A 79 -1.80 21.33 -2.64
N SER A 80 -1.70 20.28 -3.43
CA SER A 80 -2.09 18.93 -3.02
C SER A 80 -1.18 18.37 -1.91
N VAL A 81 0.14 18.58 -1.97
CA VAL A 81 1.06 18.14 -0.91
C VAL A 81 0.84 18.94 0.38
N GLN A 82 0.62 20.25 0.26
CA GLN A 82 0.30 21.11 1.42
C GLN A 82 -1.01 20.67 2.11
N LEU A 83 -2.02 20.31 1.33
CA LEU A 83 -3.28 19.79 1.87
C LEU A 83 -3.06 18.49 2.66
N VAL A 84 -2.29 17.55 2.12
CA VAL A 84 -1.93 16.32 2.84
C VAL A 84 -1.16 16.65 4.13
N GLN A 85 -0.16 17.54 4.09
CA GLN A 85 0.56 17.97 5.29
C GLN A 85 -0.38 18.53 6.36
N SER A 86 -1.35 19.35 5.96
CA SER A 86 -2.34 19.93 6.88
C SER A 86 -3.17 18.85 7.58
N TRP A 87 -3.58 17.79 6.87
CA TRP A 87 -4.32 16.68 7.46
C TRP A 87 -3.50 15.89 8.47
N TYR A 88 -2.21 15.67 8.21
CA TYR A 88 -1.31 14.99 9.13
C TYR A 88 -1.03 15.84 10.38
N VAL A 89 -0.79 17.15 10.21
CA VAL A 89 -0.66 18.10 11.33
C VAL A 89 -1.90 18.11 12.20
N GLN A 90 -3.08 18.24 11.59
CA GLN A 90 -4.35 18.23 12.34
C GLN A 90 -4.55 16.92 13.10
N SER A 91 -4.25 15.78 12.46
CA SER A 91 -4.43 14.46 13.09
C SER A 91 -3.45 14.25 14.24
N LEU A 92 -2.21 14.72 14.11
CA LEU A 92 -1.24 14.68 15.19
C LEU A 92 -1.71 15.52 16.38
N GLN A 93 -2.15 16.77 16.14
CA GLN A 93 -2.66 17.65 17.20
C GLN A 93 -3.83 17.00 17.94
N GLU A 94 -4.83 16.50 17.21
CA GLU A 94 -6.02 15.89 17.79
C GLU A 94 -5.69 14.65 18.65
N ILE A 95 -4.70 13.83 18.26
CA ILE A 95 -4.27 12.69 19.07
C ILE A 95 -3.48 13.14 20.31
N LEU A 96 -2.65 14.18 20.19
CA LEU A 96 -1.84 14.67 21.30
C LEU A 96 -2.67 15.25 22.45
N ASP A 97 -3.90 15.70 22.17
CA ASP A 97 -4.86 16.12 23.20
C ASP A 97 -5.21 14.98 24.19
N PHE A 98 -4.92 13.72 23.84
CA PHE A 98 -5.15 12.55 24.70
C PHE A 98 -3.90 12.03 25.42
N LYS A 99 -2.73 12.64 25.20
CA LYS A 99 -1.44 12.17 25.72
C LYS A 99 -1.46 11.95 27.24
N ASP A 100 -1.97 12.93 27.98
CA ASP A 100 -1.96 12.96 29.45
C ASP A 100 -3.32 12.59 30.07
N LYS A 101 -4.33 12.23 29.27
CA LYS A 101 -5.65 11.80 29.78
C LYS A 101 -5.56 10.46 30.49
N SER A 102 -6.43 10.19 31.47
CA SER A 102 -6.45 8.93 32.21
C SER A 102 -7.10 7.80 31.40
N SER A 103 -6.61 6.56 31.52
CA SER A 103 -7.29 5.36 31.01
C SER A 103 -8.51 4.96 31.84
N GLU A 104 -8.72 5.60 32.98
CA GLU A 104 -9.91 5.38 33.82
C GLU A 104 -11.04 6.35 33.48
N ASP A 105 -10.77 7.38 32.66
CA ASP A 105 -11.77 8.34 32.21
C ASP A 105 -12.50 7.79 30.97
N SER A 106 -13.70 7.24 31.19
CA SER A 106 -14.55 6.70 30.12
C SER A 106 -14.94 7.76 29.09
N GLY A 107 -15.10 9.03 29.49
CA GLY A 107 -15.43 10.12 28.58
C GLY A 107 -14.25 10.46 27.66
N ALA A 108 -13.03 10.42 28.18
CA ALA A 108 -11.82 10.57 27.38
C ALA A 108 -11.65 9.42 26.37
N ILE A 109 -11.95 8.18 26.75
CA ILE A 109 -11.87 7.02 25.86
C ILE A 109 -12.90 7.14 24.74
N GLN A 110 -14.16 7.43 25.05
CA GLN A 110 -15.19 7.62 24.03
C GLN A 110 -14.81 8.74 23.05
N SER A 111 -14.35 9.88 23.59
CA SER A 111 -13.89 11.01 22.76
C SER A 111 -12.69 10.63 21.87
N PHE A 112 -11.82 9.74 22.35
CA PHE A 112 -10.70 9.21 21.57
C PHE A 112 -11.20 8.33 20.42
N THR A 113 -12.15 7.43 20.68
CA THR A 113 -12.78 6.58 19.66
C THR A 113 -13.41 7.43 18.55
N ASP A 114 -14.13 8.49 18.91
CA ASP A 114 -14.70 9.45 17.94
C ASP A 114 -13.61 10.18 17.12
N THR A 115 -12.51 10.56 17.78
CA THR A 115 -11.35 11.21 17.13
C THR A 115 -10.65 10.27 16.15
N VAL A 116 -10.49 8.98 16.52
CA VAL A 116 -9.94 7.94 15.66
C VAL A 116 -10.79 7.78 14.38
N ILE A 117 -12.12 7.74 14.52
CA ILE A 117 -13.05 7.66 13.39
C ILE A 117 -12.93 8.90 12.50
N LYS A 118 -12.86 10.09 13.11
CA LYS A 118 -12.67 11.37 12.40
C LYS A 118 -11.38 11.39 11.58
N ILE A 119 -10.26 10.99 12.18
CA ILE A 119 -8.95 10.92 11.51
C ILE A 119 -8.99 9.94 10.35
N ARG A 120 -9.55 8.74 10.56
CA ARG A 120 -9.71 7.73 9.50
C ARG A 120 -10.45 8.30 8.29
N ASN A 121 -11.55 9.01 8.52
CA ASN A 121 -12.36 9.58 7.45
C ASN A 121 -11.64 10.74 6.73
N ARG A 122 -10.95 11.62 7.47
CA ARG A 122 -10.12 12.69 6.90
C ARG A 122 -9.06 12.14 5.94
N HIS A 123 -8.49 10.97 6.25
CA HIS A 123 -7.40 10.38 5.48
C HIS A 123 -7.86 9.53 4.29
N ASN A 124 -9.16 9.51 3.96
CA ASN A 124 -9.69 8.72 2.84
C ASN A 124 -9.05 9.11 1.51
N ASP A 125 -8.89 10.41 1.25
CA ASP A 125 -8.41 10.93 -0.04
C ASP A 125 -6.90 11.20 -0.09
N VAL A 126 -6.14 10.80 0.94
CA VAL A 126 -4.68 10.99 0.99
C VAL A 126 -3.95 10.41 -0.22
N ILE A 127 -4.38 9.25 -0.72
CA ILE A 127 -3.75 8.60 -1.88
C ILE A 127 -3.96 9.42 -3.17
N PRO A 128 -5.21 9.69 -3.61
CA PRO A 128 -5.44 10.48 -4.82
C PRO A 128 -4.90 11.91 -4.69
N THR A 129 -4.99 12.55 -3.52
CA THR A 129 -4.42 13.90 -3.33
C THR A 129 -2.90 13.90 -3.41
N MET A 130 -2.19 12.97 -2.77
CA MET A 130 -0.73 12.89 -2.89
C MET A 130 -0.30 12.60 -4.35
N ALA A 131 -1.02 11.70 -5.04
CA ALA A 131 -0.77 11.43 -6.46
C ALA A 131 -0.94 12.69 -7.32
N GLN A 132 -1.97 13.49 -7.06
CA GLN A 132 -2.19 14.76 -7.72
C GLN A 132 -1.05 15.75 -7.47
N GLY A 133 -0.51 15.81 -6.24
CA GLY A 133 0.65 16.66 -5.93
C GLY A 133 1.92 16.29 -6.68
N VAL A 134 2.15 15.00 -6.91
CA VAL A 134 3.26 14.51 -7.74
C VAL A 134 3.04 14.82 -9.22
N ILE A 135 1.79 14.77 -9.70
CA ILE A 135 1.43 15.17 -11.06
C ILE A 135 1.66 16.68 -11.27
N GLU A 136 1.16 17.52 -10.36
CA GLU A 136 1.37 18.99 -10.35
C GLU A 136 2.86 19.33 -10.47
N TYR A 137 3.70 18.63 -9.70
CA TYR A 137 5.16 18.79 -9.74
C TYR A 137 5.75 18.38 -11.09
N LYS A 138 5.41 17.19 -11.59
CA LYS A 138 5.91 16.65 -12.86
C LYS A 138 5.60 17.57 -14.04
N GLU A 139 4.41 18.14 -14.08
CA GLU A 139 3.97 19.03 -15.17
C GLU A 139 4.67 20.39 -15.13
N SER A 140 4.92 20.91 -13.93
CA SER A 140 5.48 22.25 -13.76
C SER A 140 7.00 22.28 -13.89
N PHE A 141 7.70 21.23 -13.45
CA PHE A 141 9.16 21.24 -13.29
C PHE A 141 9.89 20.15 -14.10
N GLY A 142 9.16 19.23 -14.73
CA GLY A 142 9.75 18.01 -15.27
C GLY A 142 10.22 17.05 -14.17
N ILE A 143 10.93 16.00 -14.56
CA ILE A 143 11.49 15.01 -13.62
C ILE A 143 12.91 14.67 -14.07
N ASP A 144 13.87 14.84 -13.18
CA ASP A 144 15.20 14.24 -13.30
C ASP A 144 15.26 12.87 -12.58
N PRO A 145 16.22 11.99 -12.95
CA PRO A 145 16.33 10.65 -12.37
C PRO A 145 16.49 10.63 -10.84
N VAL A 146 17.23 11.58 -10.26
CA VAL A 146 17.52 11.62 -8.81
C VAL A 146 16.25 11.98 -8.05
N THR A 147 15.54 13.03 -8.49
CA THR A 147 14.25 13.38 -7.91
C THR A 147 13.26 12.23 -8.06
N SER A 148 13.25 11.54 -9.20
CA SER A 148 12.38 10.38 -9.40
C SER A 148 12.62 9.26 -8.41
N GLN A 149 13.88 8.95 -8.11
CA GLN A 149 14.25 7.92 -7.15
C GLN A 149 13.84 8.33 -5.73
N ASN A 150 14.07 9.59 -5.34
CA ASN A 150 13.71 10.11 -4.03
C ASN A 150 12.19 10.14 -3.82
N VAL A 151 11.42 10.54 -4.83
CA VAL A 151 9.95 10.51 -4.80
C VAL A 151 9.44 9.08 -4.74
N GLN A 152 10.02 8.14 -5.50
CA GLN A 152 9.66 6.72 -5.43
C GLN A 152 9.89 6.15 -4.02
N TYR A 153 11.10 6.33 -3.47
CA TYR A 153 11.45 5.90 -2.12
C TYR A 153 10.51 6.49 -1.06
N PHE A 154 10.17 7.77 -1.19
CA PHE A 154 9.21 8.42 -0.31
C PHE A 154 7.81 7.82 -0.43
N LEU A 155 7.27 7.67 -1.64
CA LEU A 155 5.89 7.23 -1.84
C LEU A 155 5.68 5.80 -1.35
N ASP A 156 6.64 4.90 -1.57
CA ASP A 156 6.60 3.53 -1.03
C ASP A 156 6.44 3.55 0.49
N ARG A 157 7.24 4.37 1.17
CA ARG A 157 7.24 4.51 2.63
C ARG A 157 6.02 5.26 3.14
N PHE A 158 5.59 6.31 2.45
CA PHE A 158 4.42 7.10 2.78
C PHE A 158 3.16 6.26 2.74
N TYR A 159 2.96 5.50 1.67
CA TYR A 159 1.80 4.63 1.55
C TYR A 159 1.87 3.42 2.47
N MET A 160 3.06 2.84 2.73
CA MET A 160 3.23 1.81 3.76
C MET A 160 2.84 2.33 5.16
N SER A 161 3.31 3.53 5.53
CA SER A 161 2.92 4.19 6.79
C SER A 161 1.41 4.39 6.84
N ARG A 162 0.79 4.87 5.75
CA ARG A 162 -0.66 5.11 5.67
C ARG A 162 -1.49 3.83 5.75
N ILE A 163 -1.06 2.72 5.13
CA ILE A 163 -1.69 1.39 5.31
C ILE A 163 -1.66 1.01 6.78
N SER A 164 -0.51 1.20 7.45
CA SER A 164 -0.33 0.84 8.85
C SER A 164 -1.19 1.67 9.82
N ILE A 165 -1.26 2.98 9.60
CA ILE A 165 -2.10 3.89 10.39
C ILE A 165 -3.56 3.51 10.18
N ARG A 166 -3.98 3.29 8.94
CA ARG A 166 -5.36 2.86 8.64
C ARG A 166 -5.69 1.51 9.27
N MET A 167 -4.76 0.57 9.32
CA MET A 167 -4.93 -0.71 10.02
C MET A 167 -5.26 -0.50 11.50
N LEU A 168 -4.45 0.28 12.21
CA LEU A 168 -4.67 0.60 13.63
C LEU A 168 -6.01 1.32 13.87
N LEU A 169 -6.30 2.37 13.08
CA LEU A 169 -7.53 3.15 13.22
C LEU A 169 -8.77 2.27 12.95
N ASN A 170 -8.70 1.39 11.94
CA ASN A 170 -9.78 0.46 11.61
C ASN A 170 -10.02 -0.56 12.72
N GLN A 171 -8.96 -1.17 13.25
CA GLN A 171 -9.06 -2.15 14.32
C GLN A 171 -9.77 -1.56 15.54
N HIS A 172 -9.33 -0.39 16.02
CA HIS A 172 -9.97 0.28 17.14
C HIS A 172 -11.42 0.68 16.84
N SER A 173 -11.66 1.29 15.68
CA SER A 173 -12.99 1.75 15.29
C SER A 173 -14.00 0.61 15.13
N LEU A 174 -13.57 -0.55 14.60
CA LEU A 174 -14.45 -1.70 14.38
C LEU A 174 -14.73 -2.48 15.66
N LEU A 175 -13.76 -2.53 16.59
CA LEU A 175 -13.93 -3.20 17.88
C LEU A 175 -14.72 -2.35 18.88
N PHE A 176 -14.52 -1.04 18.91
CA PHE A 176 -15.03 -0.17 19.98
C PHE A 176 -15.94 0.97 19.50
N GLY A 177 -16.04 1.23 18.20
CA GLY A 177 -16.84 2.35 17.64
C GLY A 177 -18.36 2.15 17.63
N GLY A 178 -18.90 1.20 18.40
CA GLY A 178 -20.35 1.01 18.58
C GLY A 178 -21.11 0.47 17.37
N LYS A 179 -20.42 0.07 16.29
CA LYS A 179 -21.03 -0.55 15.11
C LYS A 179 -20.44 -1.94 14.92
N ILE A 180 -21.12 -2.96 15.45
CA ILE A 180 -20.87 -4.34 15.01
C ILE A 180 -21.09 -4.34 13.51
N ASN A 181 -20.08 -4.73 12.73
CA ASN A 181 -20.22 -4.82 11.28
C ASN A 181 -21.22 -5.96 10.97
N PRO A 182 -22.48 -5.67 10.61
CA PRO A 182 -23.50 -6.71 10.47
C PRO A 182 -23.17 -7.66 9.31
N ALA A 183 -22.39 -7.18 8.33
CA ALA A 183 -21.99 -7.96 7.16
C ALA A 183 -20.97 -9.05 7.49
N HIS A 184 -20.14 -8.86 8.53
CA HIS A 184 -19.07 -9.80 8.87
C HIS A 184 -18.92 -9.99 10.39
N PRO A 185 -19.90 -10.62 11.06
CA PRO A 185 -19.91 -10.78 12.51
C PRO A 185 -18.78 -11.67 13.06
N LYS A 186 -18.13 -12.46 12.20
CA LYS A 186 -17.02 -13.36 12.57
C LYS A 186 -15.64 -12.71 12.48
N HIS A 187 -15.55 -11.49 11.95
CA HIS A 187 -14.26 -10.79 11.83
C HIS A 187 -13.83 -10.18 13.16
N ILE A 188 -12.51 -10.14 13.37
CA ILE A 188 -11.89 -9.44 14.48
C ILE A 188 -11.36 -8.11 13.96
N GLY A 189 -12.15 -7.07 14.16
CA GLY A 189 -11.96 -5.79 13.47
C GLY A 189 -12.02 -6.00 11.95
N SER A 190 -10.91 -5.75 11.26
CA SER A 190 -10.79 -5.98 9.81
C SER A 190 -10.15 -7.32 9.42
N ILE A 191 -9.78 -8.16 10.38
CA ILE A 191 -9.12 -9.46 10.13
C ILE A 191 -10.17 -10.55 10.12
N ASP A 192 -10.13 -11.41 9.11
CA ASP A 192 -10.88 -12.66 9.09
C ASP A 192 -9.95 -13.79 9.53
N PRO A 193 -10.24 -14.47 10.66
CA PRO A 193 -9.44 -15.61 11.11
C PRO A 193 -9.49 -16.81 10.15
N ASN A 194 -10.52 -16.90 9.29
CA ASN A 194 -10.73 -18.00 8.36
C ASN A 194 -10.99 -17.47 6.94
N CYS A 195 -10.18 -16.49 6.50
CA CYS A 195 -10.33 -15.84 5.21
C CYS A 195 -10.30 -16.87 4.08
N ASN A 196 -11.44 -17.05 3.39
CA ASN A 196 -11.53 -17.89 2.21
C ASN A 196 -10.95 -17.13 1.00
N VAL A 197 -9.75 -17.51 0.61
CA VAL A 197 -8.97 -16.82 -0.44
C VAL A 197 -9.65 -16.91 -1.80
N VAL A 198 -10.30 -18.04 -2.09
CA VAL A 198 -11.00 -18.30 -3.36
C VAL A 198 -12.15 -17.33 -3.54
N GLU A 199 -12.94 -17.11 -2.49
CA GLU A 199 -14.09 -16.21 -2.54
C GLU A 199 -13.66 -14.75 -2.71
N VAL A 200 -12.55 -14.33 -2.07
CA VAL A 200 -11.99 -12.99 -2.28
C VAL A 200 -11.48 -12.80 -3.71
N ILE A 201 -10.85 -13.82 -4.30
CA ILE A 201 -10.40 -13.80 -5.70
C ILE A 201 -11.59 -13.71 -6.66
N LYS A 202 -12.65 -14.51 -6.45
CA LYS A 202 -13.86 -14.46 -7.26
C LYS A 202 -14.54 -13.09 -7.18
N ASP A 203 -14.69 -12.50 -5.99
CA ASP A 203 -15.27 -11.16 -5.84
C ASP A 203 -14.42 -10.09 -6.53
N GLY A 204 -13.09 -10.17 -6.40
CA GLY A 204 -12.16 -9.30 -7.12
C GLY A 204 -12.27 -9.43 -8.64
N TYR A 205 -12.40 -10.65 -9.16
CA TYR A 205 -12.63 -10.93 -10.57
C TYR A 205 -13.98 -10.37 -11.05
N GLU A 206 -15.08 -10.68 -10.37
CA GLU A 206 -16.42 -10.24 -10.78
C GLU A 206 -16.53 -8.71 -10.85
N ASN A 207 -15.95 -8.00 -9.89
CA ASN A 207 -15.97 -6.54 -9.91
C ASN A 207 -15.05 -5.96 -11.00
N ALA A 208 -13.89 -6.58 -11.27
CA ALA A 208 -13.05 -6.19 -12.39
C ALA A 208 -13.72 -6.50 -13.74
N LYS A 209 -14.40 -7.65 -13.85
CA LYS A 209 -15.16 -8.10 -15.02
C LYS A 209 -16.24 -7.08 -15.37
N ARG A 210 -17.04 -6.64 -14.40
CA ARG A 210 -18.06 -5.59 -14.61
C ARG A 210 -17.48 -4.27 -15.15
N LEU A 211 -16.31 -3.86 -14.67
CA LEU A 211 -15.63 -2.65 -15.18
C LEU A 211 -15.08 -2.87 -16.59
N CYS A 212 -14.54 -4.07 -16.86
CA CYS A 212 -14.08 -4.46 -18.19
C CYS A 212 -15.24 -4.48 -19.19
N ASP A 213 -16.36 -5.12 -18.83
CA ASP A 213 -17.57 -5.20 -19.66
C ASP A 213 -18.15 -3.80 -19.94
N LEU A 214 -18.14 -2.90 -18.96
CA LEU A 214 -18.59 -1.52 -19.16
C LEU A 214 -17.72 -0.76 -20.20
N TYR A 215 -16.42 -1.07 -20.28
CA TYR A 215 -15.47 -0.35 -21.12
C TYR A 215 -15.27 -0.99 -22.50
N TYR A 216 -15.18 -2.33 -22.55
CA TYR A 216 -14.87 -3.11 -23.77
C TYR A 216 -16.07 -3.91 -24.28
N MET A 217 -17.24 -3.86 -23.62
CA MET A 217 -18.45 -4.64 -23.95
C MET A 217 -18.26 -6.17 -23.88
N SER A 218 -17.13 -6.62 -23.33
CA SER A 218 -16.77 -8.03 -23.13
C SER A 218 -15.60 -8.11 -22.15
N SER A 219 -15.31 -9.32 -21.68
CA SER A 219 -14.24 -9.61 -20.72
C SER A 219 -13.76 -11.06 -20.86
N PRO A 220 -12.48 -11.35 -20.54
CA PRO A 220 -11.98 -12.72 -20.50
C PRO A 220 -12.59 -13.49 -19.32
N GLU A 221 -12.74 -14.80 -19.51
CA GLU A 221 -13.22 -15.72 -18.46
C GLU A 221 -12.15 -16.01 -17.40
N LEU A 222 -12.56 -16.51 -16.23
CA LEU A 222 -11.67 -16.95 -15.14
C LEU A 222 -11.56 -18.47 -15.11
N ILE A 223 -10.33 -18.97 -15.11
CA ILE A 223 -10.02 -20.38 -14.79
C ILE A 223 -9.25 -20.40 -13.47
N LEU A 224 -9.79 -21.07 -12.47
CA LEU A 224 -9.24 -21.09 -11.12
C LEU A 224 -8.85 -22.53 -10.71
N GLU A 225 -7.62 -22.70 -10.25
CA GLU A 225 -7.08 -23.97 -9.75
C GLU A 225 -6.54 -23.81 -8.33
N GLU A 226 -6.83 -24.79 -7.48
CA GLU A 226 -6.46 -24.77 -6.06
C GLU A 226 -5.59 -25.98 -5.70
N LEU A 227 -4.52 -25.75 -4.97
CA LEU A 227 -3.65 -26.78 -4.43
C LEU A 227 -3.35 -26.50 -2.95
N ASN A 228 -4.12 -27.14 -2.07
CA ASN A 228 -3.87 -27.11 -0.64
C ASN A 228 -2.93 -28.26 -0.24
N SER A 229 -1.62 -28.05 -0.36
CA SER A 229 -0.61 -29.04 -0.01
C SER A 229 -0.54 -29.31 1.50
N LYS A 230 -0.93 -28.33 2.32
CA LYS A 230 -0.96 -28.45 3.78
C LYS A 230 -2.07 -29.38 4.27
N SER A 231 -3.27 -29.26 3.69
CA SER A 231 -4.45 -30.05 4.03
C SER A 231 -5.27 -30.36 2.77
N PRO A 232 -4.95 -31.42 2.02
CA PRO A 232 -5.64 -31.77 0.78
C PRO A 232 -7.16 -31.91 0.98
N GLY A 233 -7.95 -31.31 0.09
CA GLY A 233 -9.42 -31.33 0.14
C GLY A 233 -10.07 -30.36 1.12
N GLN A 234 -9.30 -29.63 1.92
CA GLN A 234 -9.81 -28.56 2.79
C GLN A 234 -9.84 -27.21 2.07
N PRO A 235 -10.79 -26.32 2.42
CA PRO A 235 -10.86 -24.97 1.87
C PRO A 235 -9.55 -24.19 2.04
N MET A 236 -9.26 -23.31 1.08
CA MET A 236 -8.08 -22.47 1.11
C MET A 236 -8.30 -21.29 2.07
N GLN A 237 -7.95 -21.51 3.34
CA GLN A 237 -8.14 -20.55 4.44
C GLN A 237 -6.82 -20.06 5.04
N VAL A 238 -6.77 -18.77 5.35
CA VAL A 238 -5.65 -18.13 6.07
C VAL A 238 -6.18 -17.02 6.99
N VAL A 239 -5.45 -16.69 8.05
CA VAL A 239 -5.73 -15.47 8.83
C VAL A 239 -5.24 -14.27 8.02
N TYR A 240 -6.12 -13.42 7.54
CA TYR A 240 -5.73 -12.26 6.73
C TYR A 240 -6.73 -11.11 6.81
N VAL A 241 -6.39 -9.97 6.20
CA VAL A 241 -7.32 -8.83 6.01
C VAL A 241 -7.94 -8.97 4.61
N PRO A 242 -9.21 -9.39 4.48
CA PRO A 242 -9.81 -9.71 3.17
C PRO A 242 -9.76 -8.52 2.20
N SER A 243 -9.95 -7.30 2.70
CA SER A 243 -9.91 -6.08 1.87
C SER A 243 -8.53 -5.77 1.30
N HIS A 244 -7.44 -6.20 1.95
CA HIS A 244 -6.09 -6.05 1.42
C HIS A 244 -5.86 -7.03 0.27
N LEU A 245 -6.27 -8.30 0.45
CA LEU A 245 -6.20 -9.30 -0.61
C LEU A 245 -7.07 -8.89 -1.80
N TYR A 246 -8.32 -8.47 -1.54
CA TYR A 246 -9.25 -7.96 -2.55
C TYR A 246 -8.61 -6.85 -3.39
N HIS A 247 -8.00 -5.85 -2.75
CA HIS A 247 -7.37 -4.75 -3.47
C HIS A 247 -6.28 -5.23 -4.43
N MET A 248 -5.40 -6.14 -3.97
CA MET A 248 -4.32 -6.69 -4.80
C MET A 248 -4.88 -7.45 -6.01
N VAL A 249 -5.81 -8.37 -5.79
CA VAL A 249 -6.34 -9.20 -6.88
C VAL A 249 -7.20 -8.38 -7.84
N PHE A 250 -7.98 -7.42 -7.35
CA PHE A 250 -8.78 -6.52 -8.17
C PHE A 250 -7.91 -5.67 -9.10
N GLU A 251 -6.83 -5.06 -8.60
CA GLU A 251 -5.91 -4.29 -9.44
C GLU A 251 -5.19 -5.16 -10.48
N LEU A 252 -4.77 -6.38 -10.10
CA LEU A 252 -4.17 -7.33 -11.05
C LEU A 252 -5.16 -7.78 -12.13
N PHE A 253 -6.41 -8.10 -11.77
CA PHE A 253 -7.44 -8.47 -12.74
C PHE A 253 -7.72 -7.34 -13.73
N LYS A 254 -7.85 -6.09 -13.28
CA LYS A 254 -8.01 -4.94 -14.20
C LYS A 254 -6.86 -4.86 -15.21
N ASN A 255 -5.62 -5.03 -14.75
CA ASN A 255 -4.45 -4.98 -15.62
C ASN A 255 -4.42 -6.14 -16.63
N ALA A 256 -4.67 -7.37 -16.16
CA ALA A 256 -4.71 -8.57 -16.99
C ALA A 256 -5.85 -8.52 -18.03
N MET A 257 -7.05 -8.08 -17.61
CA MET A 257 -8.20 -7.88 -18.48
C MET A 257 -7.89 -6.83 -19.54
N ARG A 258 -7.42 -5.64 -19.14
CA ARG A 258 -7.04 -4.59 -20.09
C ARG A 258 -6.03 -5.08 -21.13
N ALA A 259 -4.94 -5.72 -20.68
CA ALA A 259 -3.92 -6.24 -21.58
C ALA A 259 -4.48 -7.29 -22.54
N THR A 260 -5.30 -8.21 -22.04
CA THR A 260 -5.93 -9.27 -22.85
C THR A 260 -6.90 -8.71 -23.88
N MET A 261 -7.75 -7.77 -23.48
CA MET A 261 -8.73 -7.11 -24.36
C MET A 261 -8.04 -6.29 -25.45
N GLU A 262 -7.05 -5.47 -25.09
CA GLU A 262 -6.33 -4.62 -26.04
C GLU A 262 -5.47 -5.46 -27.02
N HIS A 263 -4.80 -6.51 -26.53
CA HIS A 263 -3.93 -7.35 -27.37
C HIS A 263 -4.70 -8.23 -28.37
N ASN A 264 -5.91 -8.67 -28.01
CA ASN A 264 -6.72 -9.60 -28.82
C ASN A 264 -7.91 -8.92 -29.51
N ALA A 265 -7.97 -7.58 -29.51
CA ALA A 265 -9.08 -6.81 -30.08
C ALA A 265 -9.40 -7.21 -31.53
N ASP A 266 -8.38 -7.40 -32.38
CA ASP A 266 -8.56 -7.77 -33.79
C ASP A 266 -9.07 -9.21 -33.98
N ARG A 267 -8.85 -10.09 -33.01
CA ARG A 267 -9.23 -11.51 -33.09
C ARG A 267 -10.66 -11.75 -32.60
N GLY A 268 -11.19 -10.87 -31.74
CA GLY A 268 -12.51 -11.04 -31.11
C GLY A 268 -12.64 -12.25 -30.19
N VAL A 269 -11.54 -12.95 -29.90
CA VAL A 269 -11.46 -14.11 -28.99
C VAL A 269 -10.49 -13.76 -27.89
N TYR A 270 -10.98 -13.72 -26.65
CA TYR A 270 -10.22 -13.30 -25.48
C TYR A 270 -9.84 -14.53 -24.64
N PRO A 271 -8.55 -14.88 -24.55
CA PRO A 271 -8.11 -15.98 -23.69
C PRO A 271 -8.49 -15.76 -22.24
N ALA A 272 -8.83 -16.85 -21.54
CA ALA A 272 -9.14 -16.79 -20.11
C ALA A 272 -7.91 -16.37 -19.28
N ILE A 273 -8.18 -15.71 -18.16
CA ILE A 273 -7.18 -15.44 -17.12
C ILE A 273 -7.11 -16.68 -16.22
N HIS A 274 -5.91 -17.23 -16.07
CA HIS A 274 -5.67 -18.40 -15.23
C HIS A 274 -5.19 -17.96 -13.85
N VAL A 275 -5.80 -18.47 -12.78
CA VAL A 275 -5.38 -18.22 -11.40
C VAL A 275 -5.08 -19.54 -10.71
N HIS A 276 -3.86 -19.69 -10.21
CA HIS A 276 -3.45 -20.81 -9.37
C HIS A 276 -3.26 -20.34 -7.95
N ILE A 277 -3.89 -21.03 -7.00
CA ILE A 277 -3.82 -20.75 -5.57
C ILE A 277 -3.16 -21.94 -4.89
N THR A 278 -2.03 -21.72 -4.21
CA THR A 278 -1.33 -22.79 -3.49
C THR A 278 -1.16 -22.43 -2.02
N LEU A 279 -1.49 -23.36 -1.12
CA LEU A 279 -1.22 -23.23 0.31
C LEU A 279 -0.16 -24.26 0.73
N GLY A 280 1.04 -23.77 1.03
CA GLY A 280 2.14 -24.54 1.61
C GLY A 280 2.21 -24.41 3.12
N ASN A 281 3.35 -24.80 3.68
CA ASN A 281 3.62 -24.69 5.12
C ASN A 281 3.90 -23.23 5.54
N GLU A 282 4.66 -22.50 4.75
CA GLU A 282 5.11 -21.13 5.03
C GLU A 282 4.35 -20.08 4.23
N ASP A 283 4.02 -20.39 2.98
CA ASP A 283 3.48 -19.42 2.04
C ASP A 283 2.12 -19.86 1.49
N LEU A 284 1.23 -18.88 1.42
CA LEU A 284 0.09 -18.83 0.52
C LEU A 284 0.54 -18.08 -0.74
N THR A 285 0.34 -18.67 -1.91
CA THR A 285 0.67 -18.04 -3.20
C THR A 285 -0.56 -17.96 -4.10
N VAL A 286 -0.76 -16.79 -4.71
CA VAL A 286 -1.75 -16.56 -5.76
C VAL A 286 -1.01 -16.14 -7.02
N LYS A 287 -0.99 -17.00 -8.04
CA LYS A 287 -0.42 -16.71 -9.36
C LYS A 287 -1.55 -16.42 -10.35
N MET A 288 -1.55 -15.23 -10.95
CA MET A 288 -2.46 -14.82 -12.01
C MET A 288 -1.70 -14.72 -13.34
N SER A 289 -2.17 -15.42 -14.35
CA SER A 289 -1.54 -15.52 -15.67
C SER A 289 -2.49 -15.04 -16.75
N ASP A 290 -2.04 -14.08 -17.57
CA ASP A 290 -2.77 -13.57 -18.72
C ASP A 290 -2.09 -13.94 -20.06
N ARG A 291 -2.81 -13.71 -21.16
CA ARG A 291 -2.27 -13.76 -22.53
C ARG A 291 -2.45 -12.42 -23.24
N GLY A 292 -2.08 -11.35 -22.53
CA GLY A 292 -2.17 -9.96 -22.97
C GLY A 292 -0.95 -9.43 -23.72
N GLY A 293 -0.13 -10.31 -24.30
CA GLY A 293 1.02 -9.93 -25.13
C GLY A 293 2.29 -9.57 -24.35
N GLY A 294 2.23 -9.50 -23.03
CA GLY A 294 3.41 -9.34 -22.16
C GLY A 294 4.09 -7.96 -22.22
N VAL A 295 5.22 -7.85 -21.52
CA VAL A 295 5.97 -6.61 -21.31
C VAL A 295 7.47 -6.88 -21.48
N PRO A 296 8.21 -6.07 -22.26
CA PRO A 296 9.66 -6.19 -22.39
C PRO A 296 10.36 -6.10 -21.03
N MET A 297 11.37 -6.94 -20.81
CA MET A 297 12.09 -7.03 -19.52
C MET A 297 12.55 -5.68 -18.97
N ARG A 298 13.10 -4.79 -19.82
CA ARG A 298 13.59 -3.45 -19.39
C ARG A 298 12.52 -2.54 -18.78
N LYS A 299 11.24 -2.85 -18.98
CA LYS A 299 10.10 -2.05 -18.49
C LYS A 299 9.49 -2.62 -17.22
N ILE A 300 9.81 -3.85 -16.82
CA ILE A 300 9.16 -4.53 -15.68
C ILE A 300 9.32 -3.73 -14.39
N ASP A 301 10.54 -3.30 -14.05
CA ASP A 301 10.77 -2.51 -12.84
C ASP A 301 10.04 -1.16 -12.88
N ARG A 302 9.91 -0.57 -14.08
CA ARG A 302 9.22 0.71 -14.27
C ARG A 302 7.72 0.61 -14.03
N LEU A 303 7.11 -0.57 -14.13
CA LEU A 303 5.68 -0.76 -13.83
C LEU A 303 5.36 -0.45 -12.36
N PHE A 304 6.35 -0.56 -11.46
CA PHE A 304 6.20 -0.21 -10.05
C PHE A 304 6.50 1.27 -9.76
N ASN A 305 6.89 2.07 -10.77
CA ASN A 305 7.17 3.47 -10.55
C ASN A 305 5.88 4.31 -10.56
N TYR A 306 5.63 5.08 -9.49
CA TYR A 306 4.41 5.90 -9.37
C TYR A 306 4.26 6.97 -10.46
N MET A 307 5.37 7.39 -11.08
CA MET A 307 5.38 8.40 -12.15
C MET A 307 5.36 7.80 -13.56
N TYR A 308 5.26 6.46 -13.66
CA TYR A 308 5.17 5.70 -14.91
C TYR A 308 3.75 5.14 -15.09
N SER A 309 3.11 5.43 -16.22
CA SER A 309 1.81 4.88 -16.60
C SER A 309 1.72 4.77 -18.12
N THR A 310 1.06 3.71 -18.60
CA THR A 310 0.81 3.45 -20.03
C THR A 310 -0.60 3.83 -20.46
N ALA A 311 -1.47 4.22 -19.52
CA ALA A 311 -2.83 4.68 -19.81
C ALA A 311 -2.90 6.20 -20.02
N PRO A 312 -3.81 6.67 -20.90
CA PRO A 312 -4.20 8.08 -20.90
C PRO A 312 -4.76 8.48 -19.53
N ARG A 313 -4.54 9.73 -19.15
CA ARG A 313 -4.93 10.22 -17.82
C ARG A 313 -6.46 10.35 -17.73
N PRO A 314 -7.10 9.79 -16.69
CA PRO A 314 -8.52 9.94 -16.48
C PRO A 314 -8.81 11.38 -16.03
N ARG A 315 -9.83 12.02 -16.60
CA ARG A 315 -10.27 13.34 -16.15
C ARG A 315 -10.96 13.19 -14.79
N VAL A 316 -10.48 13.93 -13.79
CA VAL A 316 -10.96 13.85 -12.39
C VAL A 316 -12.38 14.42 -12.22
N GLU A 317 -12.91 15.14 -13.21
CA GLU A 317 -14.06 16.02 -13.02
C GLU A 317 -15.46 15.39 -13.17
N THR A 318 -15.63 14.17 -13.68
CA THR A 318 -16.97 13.70 -14.09
C THR A 318 -17.42 12.29 -13.69
N SER A 319 -16.65 11.50 -12.93
CA SER A 319 -17.11 10.16 -12.56
C SER A 319 -16.71 9.76 -11.13
N ARG A 320 -17.70 9.35 -10.34
CA ARG A 320 -17.50 8.62 -9.08
C ARG A 320 -17.01 7.18 -9.30
N ALA A 321 -16.90 6.72 -10.56
CA ALA A 321 -16.43 5.38 -10.88
C ALA A 321 -14.90 5.35 -10.98
N THR A 322 -14.28 4.37 -10.34
CA THR A 322 -12.86 4.08 -10.46
C THR A 322 -12.54 3.69 -11.91
N PRO A 323 -11.67 4.43 -12.62
CA PRO A 323 -11.32 4.09 -13.99
C PRO A 323 -10.53 2.77 -14.03
N LEU A 324 -10.65 2.01 -15.12
CA LEU A 324 -9.97 0.72 -15.28
C LEU A 324 -8.44 0.87 -15.14
N ALA A 325 -7.88 1.94 -15.70
CA ALA A 325 -6.49 2.34 -15.59
C ALA A 325 -6.36 3.86 -15.54
N GLY A 326 -5.15 4.39 -15.28
CA GLY A 326 -4.90 5.81 -15.52
C GLY A 326 -3.93 6.51 -14.57
N PHE A 327 -4.03 6.24 -13.27
CA PHE A 327 -3.17 6.93 -12.29
C PHE A 327 -1.77 6.33 -12.17
N GLY A 328 -1.58 5.04 -12.47
CA GLY A 328 -0.28 4.36 -12.34
C GLY A 328 0.06 3.88 -10.91
N TYR A 329 -0.89 3.95 -9.98
CA TYR A 329 -0.66 3.66 -8.56
C TYR A 329 -1.11 2.24 -8.14
N GLY A 330 -1.94 1.57 -8.95
CA GLY A 330 -2.55 0.29 -8.58
C GLY A 330 -1.53 -0.81 -8.28
N LEU A 331 -0.58 -1.02 -9.19
CA LEU A 331 0.44 -2.06 -9.04
C LEU A 331 1.43 -1.80 -7.88
N PRO A 332 2.06 -0.61 -7.75
CA PRO A 332 2.95 -0.36 -6.61
C PRO A 332 2.22 -0.41 -5.27
N ILE A 333 0.99 0.12 -5.16
CA ILE A 333 0.21 0.02 -3.92
C ILE A 333 -0.15 -1.45 -3.61
N SER A 334 -0.51 -2.25 -4.61
CA SER A 334 -0.77 -3.68 -4.42
C SER A 334 0.46 -4.40 -3.88
N ARG A 335 1.66 -4.05 -4.36
CA ARG A 335 2.91 -4.58 -3.80
C ARG A 335 3.13 -4.17 -2.35
N LEU A 336 2.83 -2.93 -1.98
CA LEU A 336 2.91 -2.50 -0.58
C LEU A 336 1.92 -3.28 0.32
N TYR A 337 0.70 -3.54 -0.14
CA TYR A 337 -0.24 -4.38 0.62
C TYR A 337 0.27 -5.80 0.84
N ALA A 338 0.94 -6.41 -0.13
CA ALA A 338 1.58 -7.72 0.03
C ALA A 338 2.74 -7.64 1.04
N GLN A 339 3.62 -6.65 0.88
CA GLN A 339 4.81 -6.48 1.72
C GLN A 339 4.51 -6.04 3.15
N TYR A 340 3.34 -5.43 3.39
CA TYR A 340 2.95 -4.93 4.69
C TYR A 340 2.95 -6.02 5.77
N PHE A 341 2.60 -7.27 5.42
CA PHE A 341 2.67 -8.42 6.31
C PHE A 341 3.69 -9.48 5.82
N GLN A 342 4.89 -9.02 5.45
CA GLN A 342 6.04 -9.86 5.05
C GLN A 342 5.83 -10.73 3.80
N GLY A 343 4.81 -10.45 3.00
CA GLY A 343 4.63 -11.01 1.67
C GLY A 343 5.42 -10.25 0.59
N ASP A 344 5.09 -10.50 -0.68
CA ASP A 344 5.57 -9.71 -1.81
C ASP A 344 4.64 -9.87 -3.02
N LEU A 345 4.75 -8.95 -3.99
CA LEU A 345 4.12 -9.07 -5.30
C LEU A 345 5.20 -8.97 -6.37
N LYS A 346 5.29 -10.00 -7.23
CA LYS A 346 6.27 -10.08 -8.32
C LYS A 346 5.59 -10.25 -9.67
N LEU A 347 6.20 -9.69 -10.71
CA LEU A 347 5.76 -9.85 -12.10
C LEU A 347 6.84 -10.57 -12.91
N TYR A 348 6.41 -11.50 -13.76
CA TYR A 348 7.24 -12.21 -14.72
C TYR A 348 6.52 -12.16 -16.05
N SER A 349 7.14 -11.57 -17.07
CA SER A 349 6.47 -11.38 -18.37
C SER A 349 7.27 -11.96 -19.51
N LEU A 350 6.56 -12.50 -20.48
CA LEU A 350 7.10 -13.02 -21.73
C LEU A 350 6.58 -12.12 -22.85
N GLU A 351 7.45 -11.23 -23.35
CA GLU A 351 7.11 -10.32 -24.44
C GLU A 351 6.62 -11.09 -25.68
N GLY A 352 5.45 -10.70 -26.20
CA GLY A 352 4.74 -11.38 -27.28
C GLY A 352 3.80 -12.50 -26.83
N TYR A 353 3.72 -12.82 -25.53
CA TYR A 353 2.87 -13.89 -25.01
C TYR A 353 1.93 -13.42 -23.89
N GLY A 354 2.45 -13.02 -22.73
CA GLY A 354 1.62 -12.75 -21.56
C GLY A 354 2.42 -12.46 -20.30
N THR A 355 1.73 -12.27 -19.18
CA THR A 355 2.33 -11.94 -17.89
C THR A 355 1.80 -12.82 -16.76
N ASP A 356 2.72 -13.26 -15.90
CA ASP A 356 2.44 -13.89 -14.62
C ASP A 356 2.66 -12.87 -13.49
N ALA A 357 1.63 -12.64 -12.69
CA ALA A 357 1.67 -11.87 -11.45
C ALA A 357 1.52 -12.80 -10.25
N VAL A 358 2.45 -12.73 -9.30
CA VAL A 358 2.50 -13.64 -8.14
C VAL A 358 2.42 -12.85 -6.84
N ILE A 359 1.38 -13.09 -6.06
CA ILE A 359 1.23 -12.58 -4.69
C ILE A 359 1.69 -13.68 -3.73
N TYR A 360 2.60 -13.33 -2.83
CA TYR A 360 3.04 -14.16 -1.70
C TYR A 360 2.47 -13.59 -0.41
N ILE A 361 1.87 -14.44 0.42
CA ILE A 361 1.33 -14.13 1.75
C ILE A 361 1.86 -15.17 2.73
N LYS A 362 2.20 -14.76 3.96
CA LYS A 362 2.57 -15.71 5.01
C LYS A 362 1.38 -16.54 5.45
N ALA A 363 1.54 -17.87 5.44
CA ALA A 363 0.51 -18.83 5.83
C ALA A 363 0.28 -18.82 7.36
N LEU A 364 1.29 -18.41 8.14
CA LEU A 364 1.24 -18.35 9.60
C LEU A 364 1.09 -16.91 10.10
N SER A 365 0.06 -16.64 10.90
CA SER A 365 -0.22 -15.31 11.46
C SER A 365 0.86 -14.79 12.42
N THR A 366 1.70 -15.67 12.96
CA THR A 366 2.89 -15.34 13.76
C THR A 366 3.98 -14.68 12.96
N GLU A 367 4.09 -15.00 11.67
CA GLU A 367 5.12 -14.49 10.76
C GLU A 367 4.63 -13.28 9.95
N SER A 368 3.31 -13.10 9.87
CA SER A 368 2.64 -11.92 9.31
C SER A 368 2.82 -10.70 10.21
N ILE A 369 4.02 -10.12 10.22
CA ILE A 369 4.40 -8.95 11.04
C ILE A 369 4.36 -7.67 10.20
N GLU A 370 3.86 -6.56 10.76
CA GLU A 370 3.87 -5.26 10.08
C GLU A 370 5.29 -4.86 9.61
N ARG A 371 5.42 -4.50 8.33
CA ARG A 371 6.62 -3.85 7.77
C ARG A 371 6.43 -2.33 7.80
N LEU A 372 7.14 -1.64 8.69
CA LEU A 372 6.95 -0.21 8.93
C LEU A 372 8.17 0.63 8.49
N PRO A 373 7.95 1.82 7.88
CA PRO A 373 9.03 2.77 7.64
C PRO A 373 9.49 3.39 8.97
N VAL A 374 10.81 3.48 9.14
CA VAL A 374 11.43 4.14 10.30
C VAL A 374 12.25 5.34 9.83
N TYR A 375 11.95 6.53 10.34
CA TYR A 375 12.76 7.72 10.10
C TYR A 375 14.00 7.67 10.98
N ASN A 376 15.17 7.68 10.34
CA ASN A 376 16.47 7.68 11.01
C ASN A 376 17.54 8.26 10.07
N LYS A 377 18.81 8.20 10.49
CA LYS A 377 19.93 8.70 9.67
C LYS A 377 20.06 7.98 8.32
N ALA A 378 19.70 6.71 8.22
CA ALA A 378 19.74 5.97 6.95
C ALA A 378 18.63 6.48 6.01
N ALA A 379 17.40 6.63 6.50
CA ALA A 379 16.31 7.20 5.73
C ALA A 379 16.63 8.64 5.27
N TRP A 380 17.19 9.47 6.16
CA TRP A 380 17.62 10.83 5.82
C TRP A 380 18.68 10.85 4.71
N LYS A 381 19.64 9.90 4.72
CA LYS A 381 20.68 9.80 3.68
C LYS A 381 20.10 9.54 2.29
N HIS A 382 19.04 8.74 2.16
CA HIS A 382 18.40 8.52 0.87
C HIS A 382 17.96 9.83 0.22
N TYR A 383 17.38 10.75 0.99
CA TYR A 383 16.97 12.07 0.49
C TYR A 383 18.11 13.05 0.18
N LYS A 384 19.34 12.72 0.59
CA LYS A 384 20.53 13.54 0.39
C LYS A 384 21.52 12.93 -0.59
N ALA A 385 21.26 11.73 -1.09
CA ALA A 385 22.10 11.09 -2.08
C ALA A 385 22.16 11.97 -3.34
N ILE A 386 23.38 12.26 -3.77
CA ILE A 386 23.69 12.95 -5.03
C ILE A 386 23.93 11.86 -6.09
N HIS A 387 23.77 12.20 -7.36
CA HIS A 387 24.08 11.30 -8.48
C HIS A 387 25.47 10.67 -8.31
N GLU A 388 25.51 9.36 -8.08
CA GLU A 388 26.73 8.57 -8.12
C GLU A 388 27.03 8.19 -9.57
N ALA A 389 28.30 8.00 -9.92
CA ALA A 389 28.63 7.45 -11.24
C ALA A 389 28.07 6.03 -11.33
N ASP A 390 27.64 5.60 -12.52
CA ASP A 390 27.15 4.23 -12.69
C ASP A 390 28.25 3.22 -12.33
N ASP A 391 27.88 2.23 -11.51
CA ASP A 391 28.79 1.15 -11.08
C ASP A 391 29.24 0.24 -12.24
N TRP A 392 28.59 0.36 -13.40
CA TRP A 392 28.80 -0.46 -14.59
C TRP A 392 28.98 0.40 -15.83
N CYS A 393 29.72 -0.12 -16.82
CA CYS A 393 29.94 0.61 -18.06
C CYS A 393 28.62 0.92 -18.78
N VAL A 394 28.41 2.19 -19.11
CA VAL A 394 27.34 2.64 -19.98
C VAL A 394 27.88 2.70 -21.42
N PRO A 395 27.32 1.95 -22.38
CA PRO A 395 27.78 2.00 -23.77
C PRO A 395 27.50 3.36 -24.40
N SER A 396 28.32 3.77 -25.36
CA SER A 396 28.06 4.96 -26.18
C SER A 396 26.71 4.82 -26.90
N SER A 397 25.96 5.93 -26.99
CA SER A 397 24.75 6.01 -27.84
C SER A 397 25.09 5.84 -29.32
N GLU A 398 26.35 6.09 -29.69
CA GLU A 398 26.92 5.87 -31.01
C GLU A 398 28.08 4.88 -30.88
N PRO A 399 27.81 3.57 -30.85
CA PRO A 399 28.86 2.55 -30.83
C PRO A 399 29.72 2.69 -32.08
N LYS A 400 31.04 2.57 -31.91
CA LYS A 400 31.97 2.69 -33.03
C LYS A 400 31.77 1.54 -34.03
N ASP A 401 31.61 1.89 -35.30
CA ASP A 401 31.55 0.91 -36.38
C ASP A 401 32.95 0.32 -36.64
N MET A 402 33.11 -0.96 -36.28
CA MET A 402 34.36 -1.69 -36.44
C MET A 402 34.58 -2.22 -37.87
N THR A 403 33.62 -2.08 -38.78
CA THR A 403 33.74 -2.59 -40.16
C THR A 403 34.65 -1.74 -41.06
N THR A 404 34.96 -0.50 -40.67
CA THR A 404 35.82 0.42 -41.43
C THR A 404 37.31 0.30 -41.11
N PHE A 405 37.68 -0.50 -40.09
CA PHE A 405 39.07 -0.84 -39.79
C PHE A 405 39.58 -1.89 -40.79
N ARG A 406 39.94 -1.45 -42.00
CA ARG A 406 40.89 -2.20 -42.82
C ARG A 406 42.29 -1.97 -42.25
N SER A 407 42.96 -3.04 -41.89
CA SER A 407 44.38 -3.07 -41.52
C SER A 407 45.21 -2.32 -42.55
N MET A 408 45.88 -1.24 -42.13
CA MET A 408 47.07 -0.76 -42.86
C MET A 408 48.20 -1.75 -42.68
#